data_AF-A0A2G5P466-F1
#
_entry.id   AF-A0A2G5P466-F1
#
_cell.length_a   1.000
_cell.length_b   1.000
_cell.length_c   1.000
_cell.angle_alpha   90.00
_cell.angle_beta   90.00
_cell.angle_gamma   90.00
#
_symmetry.space_group_name_H-M   'P 1'
#
loop_
_entity.id
_entity.type
_entity.pdbx_description
1 polymer ?
#
loop_
_entity_poly.entity_id
_entity_poly.type
_entity_poly.pdbx_seq_one_letter_code
_entity_poly.pdbx_strand_id
1 'polypeptide(L)'
;MKVGGWAAAFVAAGLALAGCATDPDPTAAPSFPTRATSTTASTPAAPAPNAMVAGKAAGIDVTISALGGVTVEPGGPPILFDVTLSNASTIDVTNLGLVVSLGHCRCSAHPQQLMPAGEVSMLNLEKLTWAPVEYNVEAGGTDFLGRTLVAPFTLAGGQIVTYSLRLRLDVEQEFAVRAGVGAVDVTLTDPSSQTSLGPSPVVSLPIAVAV
;
A
#
# COMPACT_ATOMS: atom_id res chain seq x y z
N MET A 1 21.50 -38.15 36.37
CA MET A 1 20.21 -38.00 37.07
C MET A 1 19.10 -37.94 36.03
N LYS A 2 18.13 -38.85 36.18
CA LYS A 2 16.75 -38.92 35.63
C LYS A 2 16.46 -38.51 34.18
N VAL A 3 16.21 -39.55 33.39
CA VAL A 3 15.34 -39.63 32.21
C VAL A 3 13.88 -39.40 32.64
N GLY A 4 13.07 -38.72 31.82
CA GLY A 4 11.63 -38.58 32.04
C GLY A 4 10.88 -38.53 30.71
N GLY A 5 10.25 -39.63 30.33
CA GLY A 5 9.29 -39.70 29.22
C GLY A 5 7.85 -39.65 29.73
N TRP A 6 6.92 -39.19 28.90
CA TRP A 6 5.47 -39.34 29.11
C TRP A 6 4.75 -39.62 27.78
N ALA A 7 3.63 -40.32 27.92
CA ALA A 7 2.95 -41.15 26.94
C ALA A 7 1.87 -40.46 26.09
N ALA A 8 1.32 -41.26 25.17
CA ALA A 8 0.41 -40.99 24.05
C ALA A 8 -1.03 -40.58 24.40
N ALA A 9 -1.75 -40.07 23.37
CA ALA A 9 -3.19 -40.29 23.19
C ALA A 9 -3.58 -40.27 21.69
N PHE A 10 -4.20 -41.37 21.23
CA PHE A 10 -4.88 -41.53 19.95
C PHE A 10 -6.34 -41.11 20.07
N VAL A 11 -6.91 -40.44 19.06
CA VAL A 11 -8.34 -40.51 18.75
C VAL A 11 -8.51 -40.54 17.23
N ALA A 12 -9.07 -41.65 16.75
CA ALA A 12 -9.60 -41.81 15.40
C ALA A 12 -11.14 -41.71 15.46
N ALA A 13 -11.76 -41.06 14.48
CA ALA A 13 -13.18 -41.17 14.22
C ALA A 13 -13.42 -41.01 12.71
N GLY A 14 -13.88 -42.08 12.07
CA GLY A 14 -14.36 -42.09 10.69
C GLY A 14 -15.87 -41.88 10.61
N LEU A 15 -16.37 -41.63 9.39
CA LEU A 15 -17.74 -41.74 8.88
C LEU A 15 -17.67 -41.31 7.40
N ALA A 16 -18.45 -41.78 6.44
CA ALA A 16 -19.13 -43.03 6.10
C ALA A 16 -19.60 -42.80 4.65
N LEU A 17 -19.48 -43.81 3.78
CA LEU A 17 -19.96 -43.79 2.39
C LEU A 17 -21.36 -44.42 2.31
N ALA A 18 -22.31 -43.75 1.65
CA ALA A 18 -23.49 -44.25 0.92
C ALA A 18 -24.41 -43.03 0.64
N GLY A 19 -25.17 -42.86 -0.45
CA GLY A 19 -25.54 -43.70 -1.58
C GLY A 19 -26.44 -42.88 -2.54
N CYS A 20 -26.71 -43.43 -3.73
CA CYS A 20 -27.37 -42.79 -4.87
C CYS A 20 -28.92 -42.71 -4.82
N ALA A 21 -29.44 -41.65 -5.46
CA ALA A 21 -30.61 -41.53 -6.37
C ALA A 21 -31.99 -42.11 -6.02
N THR A 22 -33.05 -41.29 -6.07
CA THR A 22 -33.95 -41.11 -7.25
C THR A 22 -35.06 -40.07 -6.97
N ASP A 23 -35.33 -39.22 -7.98
CA ASP A 23 -36.46 -38.29 -8.17
C ASP A 23 -37.80 -39.04 -8.38
N PRO A 24 -39.00 -38.44 -8.10
CA PRO A 24 -39.61 -37.53 -9.09
C PRO A 24 -40.56 -36.39 -8.61
N ASP A 25 -40.72 -35.44 -9.54
CA ASP A 25 -41.93 -34.68 -9.95
C ASP A 25 -42.23 -33.27 -9.37
N PRO A 26 -42.87 -32.37 -10.15
CA PRO A 26 -42.39 -31.01 -10.36
C PRO A 26 -43.44 -30.00 -9.88
N THR A 27 -43.14 -29.27 -8.81
CA THR A 27 -43.99 -28.14 -8.42
C THR A 27 -43.29 -26.83 -8.79
N ALA A 28 -43.92 -26.12 -9.71
CA ALA A 28 -43.52 -24.82 -10.23
C ALA A 28 -43.15 -23.85 -9.09
N ALA A 29 -41.91 -23.37 -9.11
CA ALA A 29 -41.45 -22.25 -8.31
C ALA A 29 -41.24 -21.03 -9.23
N PRO A 30 -41.59 -19.81 -8.77
CA PRO A 30 -41.58 -18.61 -9.59
C PRO A 30 -40.16 -18.22 -10.00
N SER A 31 -39.99 -17.96 -11.29
CA SER A 31 -38.77 -17.43 -11.89
C SER A 31 -38.50 -16.01 -11.38
N PHE A 32 -37.66 -15.89 -10.35
CA PHE A 32 -37.00 -14.61 -10.06
C PHE A 32 -35.84 -14.44 -11.05
N PRO A 33 -35.69 -13.28 -11.71
CA PRO A 33 -34.52 -13.04 -12.55
C PRO A 33 -33.27 -12.99 -11.66
N THR A 34 -32.48 -14.06 -11.66
CA THR A 34 -31.12 -14.02 -11.14
C THR A 34 -30.31 -13.10 -12.04
N ARG A 35 -30.12 -11.85 -11.58
CA ARG A 35 -29.16 -10.93 -12.17
C ARG A 35 -27.77 -11.53 -11.94
N ALA A 36 -27.25 -12.23 -12.95
CA ALA A 36 -25.85 -12.58 -13.01
C ALA A 36 -25.06 -11.27 -12.96
N THR A 37 -24.50 -10.97 -11.80
CA THR A 37 -23.56 -9.86 -11.66
C THR A 37 -22.24 -10.43 -12.13
N SER A 38 -22.00 -10.36 -13.44
CA SER A 38 -20.70 -10.63 -14.02
C SER A 38 -19.77 -9.54 -13.51
N THR A 39 -19.13 -9.76 -12.37
CA THR A 39 -17.99 -8.95 -11.95
C THR A 39 -16.86 -9.31 -12.90
N THR A 40 -16.79 -8.63 -14.04
CA THR A 40 -15.57 -8.60 -14.83
C THR A 40 -14.47 -8.14 -13.89
N ALA A 41 -13.52 -9.02 -13.58
CA ALA A 41 -12.30 -8.64 -12.91
C ALA A 41 -11.60 -7.62 -13.83
N SER A 42 -11.79 -6.34 -13.55
CA SER A 42 -11.10 -5.28 -14.25
C SER A 42 -9.61 -5.52 -14.09
N THR A 43 -8.93 -5.78 -15.20
CA THR A 43 -7.47 -5.74 -15.21
C THR A 43 -7.08 -4.35 -14.74
N PRO A 44 -6.20 -4.20 -13.73
CA PRO A 44 -5.76 -2.89 -13.28
C PRO A 44 -5.27 -2.10 -14.48
N ALA A 45 -5.80 -0.89 -14.68
CA ALA A 45 -5.31 -0.02 -15.73
C ALA A 45 -3.81 0.22 -15.50
N ALA A 46 -3.04 0.21 -16.58
CA ALA A 46 -1.62 0.52 -16.51
C ALA A 46 -1.44 1.92 -15.89
N PRO A 47 -0.49 2.10 -14.96
CA PRO A 47 -0.17 3.41 -14.40
C PRO A 47 0.15 4.44 -15.49
N ALA A 48 -0.45 5.62 -15.41
CA ALA A 48 -0.27 6.68 -16.39
C ALA A 48 0.97 7.54 -16.05
N PRO A 49 1.78 7.94 -17.04
CA PRO A 49 2.85 8.90 -16.82
C PRO A 49 2.29 10.25 -16.39
N ASN A 50 3.03 10.98 -15.56
CA ASN A 50 2.60 12.26 -14.97
C ASN A 50 1.25 12.19 -14.26
N ALA A 51 0.90 11.02 -13.71
CA ALA A 51 -0.33 10.87 -12.95
C ALA A 51 -0.32 11.78 -11.71
N MET A 52 -1.48 12.37 -11.44
CA MET A 52 -1.72 13.18 -10.25
C MET A 52 -2.92 12.60 -9.52
N VAL A 53 -2.76 12.36 -8.22
CA VAL A 53 -3.82 11.85 -7.34
C VAL A 53 -3.96 12.79 -6.16
N ALA A 54 -5.19 13.19 -5.87
CA ALA A 54 -5.50 14.12 -4.80
C ALA A 54 -6.50 13.50 -3.81
N GLY A 55 -6.36 13.88 -2.55
CA GLY A 55 -7.17 13.42 -1.42
C GLY A 55 -7.18 14.47 -0.31
N LYS A 56 -7.96 14.22 0.74
CA LYS A 56 -8.08 15.12 1.89
C LYS A 56 -8.08 14.33 3.19
N ALA A 57 -7.38 14.87 4.20
CA ALA A 57 -7.26 14.29 5.52
C ALA A 57 -7.13 15.40 6.57
N ALA A 58 -7.96 15.36 7.62
CA ALA A 58 -7.96 16.36 8.70
C ALA A 58 -7.97 17.84 8.23
N GLY A 59 -8.68 18.13 7.12
CA GLY A 59 -8.74 19.49 6.55
C GLY A 59 -7.53 19.89 5.69
N ILE A 60 -6.57 18.99 5.50
CA ILE A 60 -5.39 19.18 4.64
C ILE A 60 -5.65 18.51 3.29
N ASP A 61 -5.40 19.26 2.22
CA ASP A 61 -5.29 18.75 0.86
C ASP A 61 -3.97 18.03 0.67
N VAL A 62 -4.01 16.79 0.22
CA VAL A 62 -2.84 15.97 -0.08
C VAL A 62 -2.85 15.63 -1.55
N THR A 63 -1.75 15.89 -2.24
CA THR A 63 -1.58 15.53 -3.65
C THR A 63 -0.26 14.79 -3.82
N ILE A 64 -0.29 13.71 -4.60
CA ILE A 64 0.91 13.05 -5.12
C ILE A 64 0.93 13.20 -6.64
N SER A 65 2.05 13.66 -7.19
CA SER A 65 2.23 13.92 -8.62
C SER A 65 3.49 13.25 -9.14
N ALA A 66 3.37 12.39 -10.15
CA ALA A 66 4.53 11.83 -10.83
C ALA A 66 5.19 12.90 -11.72
N LEU A 67 6.53 12.94 -11.70
CA LEU A 67 7.35 13.85 -12.49
C LEU A 67 7.99 13.09 -13.67
N GLY A 68 7.15 12.49 -14.50
CA GLY A 68 7.56 11.68 -15.65
C GLY A 68 6.97 10.28 -15.63
N GLY A 69 7.84 9.28 -15.88
CA GLY A 69 7.46 7.88 -15.86
C GLY A 69 7.12 7.38 -14.46
N VAL A 70 6.20 6.43 -14.38
CA VAL A 70 5.76 5.74 -13.15
C VAL A 70 6.14 4.26 -13.16
N THR A 71 7.15 3.90 -13.96
CA THR A 71 7.67 2.55 -14.09
C THR A 71 9.04 2.47 -13.43
N VAL A 72 9.19 1.52 -12.51
CA VAL A 72 10.44 1.22 -11.82
C VAL A 72 10.92 -0.19 -12.17
N GLU A 73 12.24 -0.37 -12.17
CA GLU A 73 12.90 -1.65 -12.43
C GLU A 73 13.98 -1.88 -11.36
N PRO A 74 14.17 -3.12 -10.86
CA PRO A 74 15.29 -3.45 -9.98
C PRO A 74 16.64 -3.00 -10.56
N GLY A 75 17.38 -2.17 -9.81
CA GLY A 75 18.65 -1.59 -10.25
C GLY A 75 18.54 -0.47 -11.29
N GLY A 76 17.35 -0.23 -11.84
CA GLY A 76 17.06 0.78 -12.85
C GLY A 76 17.11 2.23 -12.33
N PRO A 77 16.74 3.20 -13.19
CA PRO A 77 16.63 4.59 -12.79
C PRO A 77 15.49 4.80 -11.79
N PRO A 78 15.59 5.78 -10.89
CA PRO A 78 14.50 6.11 -9.98
C PRO A 78 13.34 6.79 -10.73
N ILE A 79 12.12 6.59 -10.22
CA ILE A 79 10.99 7.47 -10.56
C ILE A 79 11.01 8.69 -9.63
N LEU A 80 10.48 9.81 -10.13
CA LEU A 80 10.38 11.07 -9.40
C LEU A 80 8.91 11.39 -9.14
N PHE A 81 8.60 11.87 -7.95
CA PHE A 81 7.26 12.30 -7.58
C PHE A 81 7.29 13.37 -6.50
N ASP A 82 6.30 14.26 -6.53
CA ASP A 82 6.09 15.27 -5.50
C ASP A 82 4.94 14.87 -4.60
N VAL A 83 5.09 15.12 -3.30
CA VAL A 83 4.01 15.08 -2.32
C VAL A 83 3.76 16.51 -1.84
N THR A 84 2.56 17.02 -2.10
CA THR A 84 2.14 18.37 -1.72
C THR A 84 1.06 18.32 -0.65
N LEU A 85 1.27 19.08 0.42
CA LEU A 85 0.32 19.30 1.50
C LEU A 85 -0.13 20.76 1.47
N SER A 86 -1.44 20.99 1.49
CA SER A 86 -2.01 22.34 1.52
C SER A 86 -3.05 22.45 2.62
N ASN A 87 -2.81 23.34 3.59
CA ASN A 87 -3.80 23.70 4.59
C ASN A 87 -4.57 24.93 4.12
N ALA A 88 -5.72 24.72 3.46
CA ALA A 88 -6.56 25.81 2.97
C ALA A 88 -7.35 26.54 4.07
N SER A 89 -7.25 26.08 5.33
CA SER A 89 -7.91 26.71 6.46
C SER A 89 -7.10 27.88 7.03
N THR A 90 -7.69 28.63 7.96
CA THR A 90 -6.99 29.68 8.72
C THR A 90 -6.41 29.17 10.04
N ILE A 91 -6.53 27.87 10.34
CA ILE A 91 -6.13 27.25 11.60
C ILE A 91 -4.88 26.41 11.36
N ASP A 92 -3.88 26.58 12.21
CA ASP A 92 -2.66 25.78 12.15
C ASP A 92 -2.93 24.32 12.54
N VAL A 93 -2.36 23.39 11.79
CA VAL A 93 -2.34 21.96 12.14
C VAL A 93 -0.96 21.64 12.73
N THR A 94 -0.91 21.47 14.04
CA THR A 94 0.32 21.19 14.78
C THR A 94 0.59 19.71 14.91
N ASN A 95 1.86 19.33 15.06
CA ASN A 95 2.30 17.95 15.27
C ASN A 95 1.82 17.00 14.16
N LEU A 96 1.94 17.43 12.91
CA LEU A 96 1.57 16.64 11.75
C LEU A 96 2.69 15.65 11.41
N GLY A 97 2.32 14.37 11.33
CA GLY A 97 3.16 13.32 10.74
C GLY A 97 2.84 13.14 9.27
N LEU A 98 3.88 12.93 8.47
CA LEU A 98 3.76 12.52 7.07
C LEU A 98 4.46 11.18 6.90
N VAL A 99 3.73 10.18 6.43
CA VAL A 99 4.24 8.83 6.15
C VAL A 99 4.14 8.59 4.65
N VAL A 100 5.24 8.11 4.07
CA VAL A 100 5.26 7.55 2.71
C VAL A 100 5.52 6.06 2.86
N SER A 101 4.64 5.25 2.29
CA SER A 101 4.75 3.79 2.26
C SER A 101 4.71 3.27 0.83
N LEU A 102 5.28 2.09 0.62
CA LEU A 102 5.16 1.35 -0.62
C LEU A 102 4.10 0.27 -0.43
N GLY A 103 2.97 0.46 -1.11
CA GLY A 103 1.82 -0.43 -1.02
C GLY A 103 2.07 -1.82 -1.58
N HIS A 104 1.09 -2.69 -1.39
CA HIS A 104 1.13 -4.06 -1.91
C HIS A 104 1.37 -4.10 -3.42
N CYS A 105 2.27 -4.97 -3.86
CA CYS A 105 2.65 -5.14 -5.26
C CYS A 105 2.38 -6.56 -5.77
N ARG A 106 1.57 -6.64 -6.84
CA ARG A 106 1.35 -7.91 -7.57
C ARG A 106 2.60 -8.41 -8.31
N CYS A 107 3.62 -7.58 -8.36
CA CYS A 107 4.94 -7.86 -8.91
C CYS A 107 5.79 -8.79 -8.02
N SER A 108 5.37 -9.08 -6.79
CA SER A 108 6.09 -9.95 -5.88
C SER A 108 5.52 -11.37 -5.84
N ALA A 109 6.40 -12.36 -5.76
CA ALA A 109 6.05 -13.74 -5.44
C ALA A 109 5.88 -13.98 -3.92
N HIS A 110 6.16 -12.98 -3.08
CA HIS A 110 5.99 -13.09 -1.63
C HIS A 110 4.51 -13.30 -1.26
N PRO A 111 4.17 -14.13 -0.26
CA PRO A 111 2.78 -14.39 0.12
C PRO A 111 1.98 -13.14 0.49
N GLN A 112 2.65 -12.12 1.05
CA GLN A 112 2.06 -10.84 1.40
C GLN A 112 2.10 -9.81 0.27
N GLN A 113 2.52 -10.16 -0.95
CA GLN A 113 2.61 -9.23 -2.09
C GLN A 113 3.38 -7.94 -1.73
N LEU A 114 4.54 -8.08 -1.08
CA LEU A 114 5.33 -6.93 -0.66
C LEU A 114 5.90 -6.18 -1.88
N MET A 115 6.09 -4.87 -1.76
CA MET A 115 6.90 -4.14 -2.74
C MET A 115 8.34 -4.68 -2.74
N PRO A 116 9.01 -4.81 -3.91
CA PRO A 116 10.44 -5.04 -3.97
C PRO A 116 11.24 -4.04 -3.12
N ALA A 117 12.38 -4.49 -2.60
CA ALA A 117 13.29 -3.67 -1.80
C ALA A 117 13.82 -2.49 -2.63
N GLY A 118 14.13 -1.38 -1.96
CA GLY A 118 14.56 -0.16 -2.61
C GLY A 118 14.96 0.94 -1.65
N GLU A 119 14.99 2.16 -2.17
CA GLU A 119 15.27 3.37 -1.41
C GLU A 119 14.30 4.46 -1.84
N VAL A 120 13.76 5.17 -0.84
CA VAL A 120 13.13 6.48 -1.05
C VAL A 120 14.12 7.55 -0.60
N SER A 121 14.39 8.52 -1.47
CA SER A 121 15.19 9.70 -1.13
C SER A 121 14.35 10.97 -1.33
N MET A 122 14.60 11.99 -0.52
CA MET A 122 14.00 13.32 -0.65
C MET A 122 15.05 14.35 -1.09
N LEU A 123 14.66 15.29 -1.93
CA LEU A 123 15.52 16.38 -2.38
C LEU A 123 15.69 17.40 -1.25
N ASN A 124 16.91 17.56 -0.76
CA ASN A 124 17.28 18.69 0.08
C ASN A 124 17.51 19.92 -0.81
N LEU A 125 16.59 20.88 -0.77
CA LEU A 125 16.64 22.08 -1.62
C LEU A 125 17.81 23.03 -1.28
N GLU A 126 18.29 23.03 -0.04
CA GLU A 126 19.42 23.88 0.37
C GLU A 126 20.73 23.39 -0.25
N LYS A 127 20.91 22.06 -0.30
CA LYS A 127 22.13 21.42 -0.79
C LYS A 127 22.01 20.96 -2.25
N LEU A 128 20.80 20.95 -2.80
CA LEU A 128 20.46 20.36 -4.09
C LEU A 128 20.92 18.90 -4.21
N THR A 129 20.77 18.15 -3.12
CA THR A 129 21.17 16.73 -3.03
C THR A 129 20.01 15.86 -2.59
N TRP A 130 19.92 14.66 -3.14
CA TRP A 130 19.01 13.63 -2.67
C TRP A 130 19.56 12.96 -1.42
N ALA A 131 18.76 12.91 -0.35
CA ALA A 131 19.10 12.25 0.90
C ALA A 131 18.08 11.14 1.21
N PRO A 132 18.52 9.98 1.73
CA PRO A 132 17.59 8.91 2.11
C PRO A 132 16.63 9.40 3.18
N VAL A 133 15.40 8.90 3.12
CA VAL A 133 14.34 9.20 4.09
C VAL A 133 13.68 7.90 4.56
N GLU A 134 13.11 7.94 5.76
CA GLU A 134 12.36 6.80 6.28
C GLU A 134 11.11 6.59 5.42
N TYR A 135 10.87 5.33 5.08
CA TYR A 135 9.66 4.85 4.44
C TYR A 135 9.38 3.43 4.97
N ASN A 136 8.20 2.88 4.68
CA ASN A 136 7.94 1.47 4.97
C ASN A 136 7.35 0.74 3.76
N VAL A 137 7.51 -0.58 3.72
CA VAL A 137 6.79 -1.45 2.79
C VAL A 137 5.57 -1.98 3.52
N GLU A 138 4.39 -1.77 2.96
CA GLU A 138 3.16 -2.25 3.56
C GLU A 138 3.13 -3.79 3.54
N ALA A 139 2.95 -4.36 4.72
CA ALA A 139 2.70 -5.78 4.93
C ALA A 139 1.29 -5.97 5.50
N GLY A 140 1.04 -7.07 6.22
CA GLY A 140 -0.28 -7.37 6.80
C GLY A 140 -0.69 -6.51 8.02
N GLY A 141 0.02 -5.43 8.34
CA GLY A 141 -0.15 -4.63 9.57
C GLY A 141 -0.13 -3.11 9.35
N THR A 142 -0.24 -2.35 10.44
CA THR A 142 -0.25 -0.87 10.44
C THR A 142 1.04 -0.26 10.99
N ASP A 143 2.09 -1.05 11.14
CA ASP A 143 3.39 -0.63 11.66
C ASP A 143 4.06 0.46 10.81
N PHE A 144 3.67 0.58 9.53
CA PHE A 144 4.09 1.67 8.65
C PHE A 144 3.73 3.07 9.15
N LEU A 145 2.67 3.22 9.96
CA LEU A 145 2.25 4.53 10.47
C LEU A 145 3.28 5.17 11.43
N GLY A 146 4.19 4.38 12.00
CA GLY A 146 5.25 4.86 12.88
C GLY A 146 6.51 5.39 12.17
N ARG A 147 6.60 5.28 10.83
CA ARG A 147 7.78 5.64 10.05
C ARG A 147 7.54 6.96 9.30
N THR A 148 7.75 8.07 10.00
CA THR A 148 7.53 9.41 9.42
C THR A 148 8.65 9.81 8.47
N LEU A 149 8.28 10.27 7.28
CA LEU A 149 9.16 10.77 6.21
C LEU A 149 10.05 11.93 6.70
N VAL A 150 9.46 12.83 7.48
CA VAL A 150 10.10 14.01 8.07
C VAL A 150 9.74 14.10 9.55
N ALA A 151 10.54 14.84 10.31
CA ALA A 151 10.21 15.14 11.70
C ALA A 151 8.82 15.80 11.79
N PRO A 152 8.03 15.51 12.85
CA PRO A 152 6.75 16.16 13.07
C PRO A 152 6.84 17.68 12.95
N PHE A 153 5.88 18.28 12.25
CA PHE A 153 5.92 19.71 11.95
C PHE A 153 4.54 20.36 12.09
N THR A 154 4.52 21.69 12.11
CA THR A 154 3.28 22.48 12.04
C THR A 154 3.06 22.90 10.60
N LEU A 155 1.86 22.63 10.08
CA LEU A 155 1.39 23.17 8.81
C LEU A 155 0.45 24.34 9.08
N ALA A 156 0.95 25.55 8.93
CA ALA A 156 0.22 26.78 9.24
C ALA A 156 -1.01 26.95 8.33
N GLY A 157 -2.01 27.69 8.81
CA GLY A 157 -3.17 28.07 8.00
C GLY A 157 -2.74 28.83 6.73
N GLY A 158 -3.23 28.38 5.57
CA GLY A 158 -2.87 28.91 4.25
C GLY A 158 -1.52 28.41 3.71
N GLN A 159 -0.79 27.56 4.44
CA GLN A 159 0.52 27.09 4.03
C GLN A 159 0.41 25.93 3.02
N ILE A 160 1.34 25.93 2.07
CA ILE A 160 1.58 24.83 1.14
C ILE A 160 3.03 24.37 1.31
N VAL A 161 3.24 23.06 1.42
CA VAL A 161 4.56 22.44 1.47
C VAL A 161 4.62 21.34 0.42
N THR A 162 5.71 21.29 -0.33
CA THR A 162 5.98 20.25 -1.32
C THR A 162 7.29 19.55 -1.00
N TYR A 163 7.25 18.23 -0.96
CA TYR A 163 8.41 17.37 -0.83
C TYR A 163 8.65 16.67 -2.18
N SER A 164 9.84 16.87 -2.75
CA SER A 164 10.25 16.14 -3.96
C SER A 164 10.96 14.86 -3.57
N LEU A 165 10.44 13.74 -4.02
CA LEU A 165 10.91 12.40 -3.69
C LEU A 165 11.33 11.64 -4.94
N ARG A 166 12.16 10.63 -4.71
CA ARG A 166 12.49 9.62 -5.71
C ARG A 166 12.40 8.24 -5.09
N LEU A 167 11.92 7.27 -5.87
CA LEU A 167 11.91 5.85 -5.51
C LEU A 167 12.81 5.09 -6.48
N ARG A 168 13.76 4.32 -5.95
CA ARG A 168 14.58 3.37 -6.70
C ARG A 168 14.41 1.98 -6.11
N LEU A 169 14.36 0.95 -6.95
CA LEU A 169 14.43 -0.43 -6.48
C LEU A 169 15.88 -0.92 -6.47
N ASP A 170 16.21 -1.73 -5.46
CA ASP A 170 17.52 -2.36 -5.36
C ASP A 170 17.74 -3.35 -6.51
N VAL A 171 18.99 -3.53 -6.91
CA VAL A 171 19.33 -4.53 -7.96
C VAL A 171 19.17 -5.95 -7.43
N GLU A 172 19.53 -6.18 -6.17
CA GLU A 172 19.36 -7.45 -5.49
C GLU A 172 18.01 -7.45 -4.76
N GLN A 173 17.25 -8.53 -4.94
CA GLN A 173 15.92 -8.69 -4.38
C GLN A 173 15.85 -10.03 -3.64
N GLU A 174 15.25 -10.02 -2.45
CA GLU A 174 15.14 -11.24 -1.62
C GLU A 174 14.13 -12.25 -2.16
N PHE A 175 13.29 -11.83 -3.10
CA PHE A 175 12.30 -12.67 -3.76
C PHE A 175 12.26 -12.37 -5.27
N ALA A 176 11.72 -13.33 -6.03
CA ALA A 176 11.50 -13.14 -7.45
C ALA A 176 10.51 -11.98 -7.70
N VAL A 177 10.97 -10.99 -8.46
CA VAL A 177 10.15 -9.89 -8.98
C VAL A 177 9.68 -10.26 -10.37
N ARG A 178 8.44 -9.92 -10.70
CA ARG A 178 7.84 -10.04 -12.04
C ARG A 178 7.17 -8.73 -12.41
N ALA A 179 6.85 -8.54 -13.68
CA ALA A 179 6.06 -7.38 -14.09
C ALA A 179 4.73 -7.31 -13.31
N GLY A 180 4.38 -6.12 -12.82
CA GLY A 180 3.18 -5.93 -12.01
C GLY A 180 2.92 -4.48 -11.64
N VAL A 181 1.92 -4.29 -10.76
CA VAL A 181 1.53 -2.96 -10.26
C VAL A 181 1.62 -2.98 -8.75
N GLY A 182 2.20 -1.91 -8.20
CA GLY A 182 2.15 -1.56 -6.78
C GLY A 182 1.73 -0.10 -6.62
N ALA A 183 1.99 0.49 -5.46
CA ALA A 183 1.65 1.89 -5.20
C ALA A 183 2.70 2.59 -4.34
N VAL A 184 2.75 3.92 -4.48
CA VAL A 184 3.30 4.82 -3.47
C VAL A 184 2.14 5.46 -2.73
N ASP A 185 2.10 5.24 -1.44
CA ASP A 185 1.00 5.60 -0.56
C ASP A 185 1.43 6.71 0.39
N VAL A 186 0.54 7.69 0.58
CA VAL A 186 0.78 8.82 1.48
C VAL A 186 -0.28 8.82 2.57
N THR A 187 0.18 8.84 3.82
CA THR A 187 -0.70 8.90 4.99
C THR A 187 -0.30 10.06 5.89
N LEU A 188 -1.29 10.84 6.34
CA LEU A 188 -1.09 11.81 7.41
C LEU A 188 -1.34 11.14 8.75
N THR A 189 -0.49 11.38 9.73
CA THR A 189 -0.57 10.74 11.05
C THR A 189 -0.50 11.75 12.19
N ASP A 190 -1.00 11.35 13.36
CA ASP A 190 -0.59 11.94 14.63
C ASP A 190 0.63 11.16 15.15
N PRO A 191 1.83 11.75 15.15
CA PRO A 191 3.06 11.10 15.58
C PRO A 191 3.04 10.62 17.03
N SER A 192 2.24 11.25 17.90
CA SER A 192 2.19 10.89 19.33
C SER A 192 1.48 9.56 19.55
N SER A 193 0.44 9.30 18.74
CA SER A 193 -0.38 8.09 18.82
C SER A 193 -0.07 7.08 17.72
N GLN A 194 0.72 7.45 16.71
CA GLN A 194 1.00 6.67 15.50
C GLN A 194 -0.26 6.21 14.77
N THR A 195 -1.29 7.05 14.77
CA THR A 195 -2.58 6.78 14.12
C THR A 195 -2.76 7.66 12.89
N SER A 196 -3.56 7.20 11.91
CA SER A 196 -3.86 7.98 10.72
C SER A 196 -4.86 9.11 11.02
N LEU A 197 -4.60 10.27 10.44
CA LEU A 197 -5.48 11.44 10.46
C LEU A 197 -6.46 11.37 9.29
N GLY A 198 -7.36 10.38 9.31
CA GLY A 198 -8.31 10.12 8.22
C GLY A 198 -8.02 8.80 7.50
N PRO A 199 -8.38 8.69 6.20
CA PRO A 199 -8.12 7.48 5.42
C PRO A 199 -6.63 7.13 5.41
N SER A 200 -6.34 5.82 5.39
CA SER A 200 -5.00 5.29 5.26
C SER A 200 -5.00 4.28 4.11
N PRO A 201 -4.37 4.60 2.96
CA PRO A 201 -3.71 5.88 2.65
C PRO A 201 -4.70 7.02 2.37
N VAL A 202 -4.22 8.27 2.42
CA VAL A 202 -4.96 9.47 2.00
C VAL A 202 -4.98 9.57 0.48
N VAL A 203 -3.82 9.33 -0.16
CA VAL A 203 -3.67 9.21 -1.61
C VAL A 203 -2.75 8.04 -1.94
N SER A 204 -3.02 7.40 -3.08
CA SER A 204 -2.27 6.26 -3.59
C SER A 204 -1.92 6.52 -5.05
N LEU A 205 -0.63 6.59 -5.37
CA LEU A 205 -0.12 6.71 -6.73
C LEU A 205 0.22 5.31 -7.26
N PRO A 206 -0.52 4.78 -8.25
CA PRO A 206 -0.15 3.50 -8.87
C PRO A 206 1.21 3.61 -9.56
N ILE A 207 2.06 2.60 -9.38
CA ILE A 207 3.35 2.46 -10.07
C ILE A 207 3.45 1.10 -10.74
N ALA A 208 4.13 1.04 -11.88
CA ALA A 208 4.43 -0.20 -12.57
C ALA A 208 5.80 -0.68 -12.15
N VAL A 209 5.93 -1.98 -11.92
CA VAL A 209 7.23 -2.64 -11.74
C VAL A 209 7.50 -3.47 -12.99
N ALA A 210 8.64 -3.24 -13.63
CA ALA A 210 9.14 -4.01 -14.75
C ALA A 210 10.37 -4.84 -14.34
N VAL A 211 10.75 -5.81 -15.18
CA VAL A 211 11.84 -6.78 -14.95
C VAL A 211 12.65 -7.01 -16.22
#